data_AF-A0A1G0XVI3-F1
#
_entry.id   AF-A0A1G0XVI3-F1
#
_cell.length_a   1.000
_cell.length_b   1.000
_cell.length_c   1.000
_cell.angle_alpha   90.00
_cell.angle_beta   90.00
_cell.angle_gamma   90.00
#
_symmetry.space_group_name_H-M   'P 1'
#
loop_
_entity.id
_entity.type
_entity.pdbx_description
1 polymer ?
#
loop_
_entity_poly.entity_id
_entity_poly.type
_entity_poly.pdbx_seq_one_letter_code
_entity_poly.pdbx_strand_id
1 'polypeptide(L)' 'MKVKVKDFQVNMEVKNNGIELDIHDNQDKHLGDLRIGKATIEWCKGQAQKGHGKKKSWDELIKYFEK' A
#
# COMPACT_ATOMS: atom_id res chain seq x y z
N MET A 1 -4.15 -12.33 13.28
CA MET A 1 -4.40 -11.44 12.12
C MET A 1 -5.86 -11.61 11.72
N LYS A 2 -6.68 -10.56 11.76
CA LYS A 2 -8.08 -10.62 11.32
C LYS A 2 -8.26 -9.61 10.19
N VAL A 3 -8.48 -10.09 8.97
CA VAL A 3 -8.57 -9.29 7.74
C VAL A 3 -9.96 -9.46 7.15
N LYS A 4 -10.64 -8.36 6.77
CA LYS A 4 -11.84 -8.41 5.92
C LYS A 4 -11.95 -7.17 5.02
N VAL A 5 -11.96 -7.40 3.71
CA VAL A 5 -12.80 -6.65 2.76
C VAL A 5 -13.54 -7.71 1.97
N LYS A 6 -14.88 -7.71 2.06
CA LYS A 6 -15.69 -8.79 1.48
C LYS A 6 -16.17 -8.47 0.05
N ASP A 7 -16.38 -7.20 -0.24
CA ASP A 7 -16.38 -6.64 -1.59
C ASP A 7 -16.26 -5.11 -1.47
N PHE A 8 -15.50 -4.48 -2.37
CA PHE A 8 -15.40 -3.03 -2.49
C PHE A 8 -15.21 -2.68 -3.96
N GLN A 9 -16.32 -2.65 -4.70
CA GLN A 9 -16.36 -2.34 -6.12
C GLN A 9 -16.21 -0.84 -6.35
N VAL A 10 -14.98 -0.35 -6.31
CA VAL A 10 -14.63 0.93 -6.91
C VAL A 10 -13.80 0.64 -8.15
N ASN A 11 -14.35 0.93 -9.33
CA ASN A 11 -13.57 1.01 -10.58
C ASN A 11 -12.71 2.27 -10.52
N MET A 12 -11.67 2.22 -9.67
CA MET A 12 -10.71 3.30 -9.54
C MET A 12 -9.63 3.09 -10.60
N GLU A 13 -9.76 3.82 -11.71
CA GLU A 13 -8.60 4.07 -12.55
C GLU A 13 -7.61 4.85 -11.68
N VAL A 14 -6.51 4.21 -11.26
CA VAL A 14 -5.45 4.85 -10.47
C VAL A 14 -4.80 5.91 -11.37
N LYS A 15 -5.41 7.10 -11.41
CA LYS A 15 -4.87 8.31 -12.01
C LYS A 15 -3.75 8.85 -11.10
N ASN A 16 -3.30 10.08 -11.31
CA ASN A 16 -2.06 10.59 -10.72
C ASN A 16 -1.95 10.52 -9.19
N ASN A 17 -3.06 10.40 -8.45
CA ASN A 17 -3.07 10.55 -7.00
C ASN A 17 -2.92 9.24 -6.19
N GLY A 18 -3.02 8.06 -6.83
CA GLY A 18 -2.84 6.79 -6.11
C GLY A 18 -3.94 6.46 -5.08
N ILE A 19 -3.70 5.40 -4.30
CA ILE A 19 -4.41 5.06 -3.06
C ILE A 19 -3.39 5.08 -1.92
N GLU A 20 -3.80 5.48 -0.71
CA GLU A 20 -2.98 5.43 0.50
C GLU A 20 -3.73 4.62 1.56
N LEU A 21 -3.03 3.70 2.21
CA LEU A 21 -3.56 2.81 3.24
C LEU A 21 -2.78 3.00 4.54
N ASP A 22 -3.47 3.35 5.62
CA ASP A 22 -2.85 3.43 6.95
C ASP A 22 -2.82 2.03 7.58
N ILE A 23 -1.62 1.50 7.82
CA ILE A 23 -1.42 0.14 8.31
C ILE A 23 -1.11 0.17 9.81
N HIS A 24 -1.91 -0.56 10.58
CA HIS A 24 -1.79 -0.69 12.02
C HIS A 24 -1.61 -2.16 12.43
N ASP A 25 -1.02 -2.41 13.60
CA ASP A 25 -1.04 -3.74 14.21
C ASP A 25 -2.37 -4.04 14.92
N ASN A 26 -2.49 -5.22 15.56
CA ASN A 26 -3.74 -5.60 16.26
C ASN A 26 -3.96 -4.84 17.58
N GLN A 27 -3.06 -3.94 17.97
CA GLN A 27 -3.14 -3.09 19.15
C GLN A 27 -3.35 -1.61 18.77
N ASP A 28 -3.80 -1.35 17.53
CA ASP A 28 -4.00 -0.02 16.95
C ASP A 28 -2.74 0.84 16.89
N LYS A 29 -1.54 0.23 16.97
CA LYS A 29 -0.29 0.96 16.79
C LYS A 29 -0.02 1.14 15.29
N HIS A 30 0.17 2.38 14.88
CA HIS A 30 0.54 2.74 13.50
C HIS A 30 1.91 2.15 13.14
N LEU A 31 1.94 1.39 12.04
CA LEU A 31 3.15 0.77 11.49
C LEU A 31 3.71 1.57 10.32
N GLY A 32 2.85 2.29 9.60
CA GLY A 32 3.20 3.09 8.44
C GLY A 32 2.10 3.11 7.38
N ASP A 33 2.40 3.79 6.28
CA ASP A 33 1.46 4.03 5.19
C ASP A 33 1.91 3.27 3.93
N LEU A 34 0.97 2.58 3.29
CA LEU A 34 1.19 1.92 2.01
C LEU A 34 0.54 2.73 0.89
N ARG A 35 1.35 3.26 -0.02
CA ARG A 35 0.90 4.06 -1.16
C ARG A 35 0.94 3.22 -2.42
N ILE A 36 -0.18 3.10 -3.10
CA ILE A 36 -0.34 2.34 -4.34
C ILE A 36 -0.56 3.34 -5.47
N GLY A 37 0.49 3.62 -6.23
CA GLY A 37 0.46 4.46 -7.42
C GLY A 37 0.42 3.62 -8.70
N LYS A 38 0.19 4.28 -9.84
CA LYS A 38 0.15 3.63 -11.16
C LYS A 38 1.45 2.88 -11.49
N ALA A 39 2.61 3.48 -11.19
CA ALA A 39 3.91 2.92 -11.54
C ALA A 39 4.56 2.10 -10.41
N THR A 40 4.30 2.48 -9.16
CA THR A 40 5.02 1.95 -8.02
C THR A 40 4.13 1.81 -6.81
N ILE A 41 4.49 0.86 -5.96
CA ILE A 41 3.99 0.73 -4.60
C ILE A 41 5.08 1.22 -3.66
N GLU A 42 4.74 2.09 -2.73
CA GLU A 42 5.65 2.72 -1.79
C GLU A 42 5.24 2.39 -0.35
N TRP A 43 6.16 1.85 0.43
CA TRP A 43 5.99 1.65 1.87
C TRP A 43 6.69 2.76 2.66
N CYS A 44 5.89 3.55 3.37
CA CYS A 44 6.33 4.60 4.29
C CYS A 44 6.29 4.06 5.73
N LYS A 45 7.41 3.58 6.26
CA LYS A 45 7.45 3.04 7.63
C LYS A 45 7.26 4.17 8.67
N GLY A 46 6.31 4.02 9.59
CA GLY A 46 5.95 5.03 10.57
C GLY A 46 5.41 6.32 9.92
N GLN A 47 5.81 7.49 10.42
CA GLN A 47 5.36 8.81 9.92
C GLN A 47 6.23 9.36 8.77
N ALA A 48 6.69 8.51 7.85
CA ALA A 48 7.57 8.95 6.77
C ALA A 48 6.79 9.78 5.74
N GLN A 49 7.29 10.99 5.42
CA GLN A 49 6.69 11.86 4.40
C GLN A 49 6.59 11.16 3.04
N LYS A 50 5.51 11.46 2.32
CA LYS A 50 5.22 10.99 0.95
C LYS A 50 6.45 11.17 0.05
N GLY A 51 6.92 10.10 -0.58
CA GLY A 51 8.05 10.12 -1.52
C GLY A 51 9.38 9.62 -0.96
N HIS A 52 9.50 9.46 0.36
CA HIS A 52 10.70 8.94 1.05
C HIS A 52 10.57 7.47 1.48
N GLY A 53 9.49 6.80 1.09
CA GLY A 53 9.27 5.39 1.39
C GLY A 53 10.09 4.48 0.48
N LYS A 54 10.11 3.18 0.82
CA LYS A 54 10.70 2.16 -0.05
C LYS A 54 9.75 1.87 -1.21
N LYS A 55 10.20 2.15 -2.43
CA LYS A 55 9.42 1.95 -3.66
C LYS A 55 9.75 0.61 -4.31
N LYS A 56 8.73 -0.03 -4.86
CA LYS A 56 8.80 -1.24 -5.69
C LYS A 56 7.95 -1.07 -6.92
N SER A 57 8.40 -1.59 -8.06
CA SER A 57 7.56 -1.71 -9.25
C SER A 57 6.50 -2.80 -9.07
N TRP A 58 5.47 -2.79 -9.92
CA TRP A 58 4.49 -3.87 -9.97
C TRP A 58 5.14 -5.22 -10.29
N ASP A 59 6.11 -5.26 -11.21
CA ASP A 59 6.81 -6.49 -11.56
C ASP A 59 7.57 -7.09 -10.38
N GLU A 60 8.20 -6.25 -9.55
CA GLU A 60 8.87 -6.71 -8.33
C GLU A 60 7.87 -7.27 -7.30
N LEU A 61 6.69 -6.66 -7.20
CA LEU A 61 5.63 -7.15 -6.31
C LEU A 61 5.04 -8.47 -6.80
N ILE A 62 4.72 -8.57 -8.10
CA ILE A 62 4.18 -9.80 -8.70
C ILE A 62 5.16 -10.95 -8.49
N LYS A 63 6.45 -10.73 -8.80
CA LYS A 63 7.51 -11.71 -8.54
C LYS A 63 7.67 -12.10 -7.07
N TYR A 64 7.26 -11.25 -6.13
CA TYR A 64 7.25 -11.60 -4.72
C TYR A 64 6.11 -12.56 -4.37
N PHE A 65 4.93 -12.39 -4.98
CA PHE A 65 3.75 -13.23 -4.73
C PHE A 65 3.73 -14.55 -5.52
N GLU A 66 4.39 -14.60 -6.68
CA GLU A 66 4.46 -15.81 -7.54
C GLU A 66 5.57 -16.78 -7.14
N LYS A 67 6.30 -16.50 -6.06
CA LYS A 67 7.27 -17.42 -5.46
C LYS A 67 6.60 -18.36 -4.46
#